data_AF-A0AA86PJS3-F1
#
_entry.id   AF-A0AA86PJS3-F1
#
_cell.length_a   1.000
_cell.length_b   1.000
_cell.length_c   1.000
_cell.angle_alpha   90.00
_cell.angle_beta   90.00
_cell.angle_gamma   90.00
#
_symmetry.space_group_name_H-M   'P 1'
#
loop_
_entity.id
_entity.type
_entity.pdbx_description
1 polymer ?
#
loop_
_entity_poly.entity_id
_entity_poly.type
_entity_poly.pdbx_seq_one_letter_code
_entity_poly.pdbx_strand_id
1 'polypeptide(L)'
;MQGYIPQADDVSFGFRCFNACMPVMSCFLCVNDINQMEQKPMKAFLVQISRLVFIVVFEAILCLTLQDQKGIYYAFIIGDVLSAIIGAVNFTERYLIYGKLEKGEITAEQAGLGDKSGNKKKMKDKLYEQVDAMCEDDKSDEIK
;
A
#
# COMPACT_ATOMS: atom_id res chain seq x y z
N MET A 1 -10.86 -2.83 41.35
CA MET A 1 -9.77 -2.80 40.35
C MET A 1 -8.80 -1.72 40.77
N GLN A 2 -7.66 -2.10 41.33
CA GLN A 2 -6.61 -1.17 41.73
C GLN A 2 -5.88 -0.75 40.45
N GLY A 3 -5.90 0.55 40.14
CA GLY A 3 -5.29 1.09 38.92
C GLY A 3 -3.80 0.79 38.92
N TYR A 4 -3.35 0.01 37.93
CA TYR A 4 -1.95 -0.31 37.73
C TYR A 4 -1.15 0.97 37.46
N ILE A 5 -0.04 1.13 38.17
CA ILE A 5 0.89 2.24 37.97
C ILE A 5 2.01 1.71 37.07
N PRO A 6 2.19 2.26 35.85
CA PRO A 6 3.24 1.81 34.93
C PRO A 6 4.60 1.94 35.60
N GLN A 7 5.37 0.85 35.63
CA GLN A 7 6.71 0.85 36.21
C GLN A 7 7.72 1.25 35.14
N ALA A 8 8.87 1.79 35.56
CA ALA A 8 9.94 2.16 34.64
C ALA A 8 10.44 0.98 33.77
N ASP A 9 10.28 -0.26 34.28
CA ASP A 9 10.60 -1.48 33.54
C ASP A 9 9.70 -1.68 32.30
N ASP A 10 8.41 -1.35 32.39
CA ASP A 10 7.46 -1.54 31.29
C ASP A 10 7.72 -0.55 30.15
N VAL A 11 8.15 0.66 30.48
CA VAL A 11 8.56 1.67 29.48
C VAL A 11 9.84 1.24 28.78
N SER A 12 10.85 0.78 29.54
CA SER A 12 12.09 0.22 28.98
C SER A 12 11.81 -0.98 28.08
N PHE A 13 10.92 -1.88 28.51
CA PHE A 13 10.50 -3.03 27.73
C PHE A 13 9.80 -2.61 26.42
N GLY A 14 8.87 -1.65 26.49
CA GLY A 14 8.21 -1.08 25.33
C GLY A 14 9.20 -0.50 24.31
N PHE A 15 10.22 0.24 24.76
CA PHE A 15 11.27 0.76 23.87
C PHE A 15 12.08 -0.35 23.19
N ARG A 16 12.38 -1.44 23.89
CA ARG A 16 13.09 -2.59 23.30
C ARG A 16 12.24 -3.29 22.25
N CYS A 17 10.96 -3.52 22.56
CA CYS A 17 9.99 -4.09 21.63
C CYS A 17 9.83 -3.22 20.37
N PHE A 18 9.66 -1.91 20.53
CA PHE A 18 9.52 -0.98 19.40
C PHE A 18 10.76 -0.98 18.49
N ASN A 19 11.96 -0.93 19.07
CA ASN A 19 13.20 -0.98 18.30
C ASN A 19 13.37 -2.31 17.55
N ALA A 20 12.97 -3.43 18.16
CA ALA A 20 12.98 -4.73 17.49
C ALA A 20 12.01 -4.80 16.29
N CYS A 21 10.90 -4.07 16.34
CA CYS A 21 9.89 -4.02 15.27
C CYS A 21 10.23 -3.08 14.12
N MET A 22 11.13 -2.11 14.29
CA MET A 22 11.42 -1.10 13.27
C MET A 22 11.77 -1.67 11.87
N PRO A 23 12.64 -2.70 11.74
CA PRO A 23 12.96 -3.28 10.43
C PRO A 23 11.76 -3.93 9.76
N VAL A 24 10.89 -4.55 10.56
CA VAL A 24 9.67 -5.24 10.10
C VAL A 24 8.65 -4.23 9.60
N MET A 25 8.55 -3.08 10.26
CA MET A 25 7.67 -1.98 9.87
C MET A 25 8.06 -1.37 8.51
N SER A 26 9.35 -1.32 8.18
CA SER A 26 9.82 -0.81 6.89
C SER A 26 9.30 -1.64 5.70
N CYS A 27 9.33 -2.98 5.80
CA CYS A 27 8.83 -3.86 4.74
C CYS A 27 7.35 -3.62 4.43
N PHE A 28 6.57 -3.40 5.48
CA PHE A 28 5.14 -3.12 5.37
C PHE A 28 4.85 -1.75 4.72
N LEU A 29 5.60 -0.71 5.10
CA LEU A 29 5.45 0.63 4.53
C LEU A 29 5.78 0.67 3.04
N CYS A 30 6.82 -0.05 2.60
CA CYS A 30 7.16 -0.12 1.18
C CYS A 30 6.00 -0.68 0.33
N VAL A 31 5.29 -1.70 0.80
CA VAL A 31 4.14 -2.26 0.08
C VAL A 31 2.98 -1.26 -0.01
N ASN A 32 2.76 -0.51 1.07
CA ASN A 32 1.76 0.56 1.09
C ASN A 32 2.10 1.65 0.06
N ASP A 33 3.37 2.05 -0.04
CA ASP A 33 3.84 3.03 -1.02
C ASP A 33 3.67 2.54 -2.46
N ILE A 34 4.04 1.29 -2.75
CA ILE A 34 3.84 0.73 -4.10
C ILE A 34 2.34 0.67 -4.43
N ASN A 35 1.47 0.31 -3.48
CA ASN A 35 0.01 0.33 -3.72
C ASN A 35 -0.49 1.75 -4.05
N GLN A 36 0.05 2.78 -3.40
CA GLN A 36 -0.29 4.17 -3.70
C GLN A 36 0.26 4.61 -5.07
N MET A 37 1.49 4.23 -5.40
CA MET A 37 2.10 4.51 -6.72
C MET A 37 1.31 3.84 -7.87
N GLU A 38 0.78 2.64 -7.64
CA GLU A 38 -0.09 1.94 -8.59
C GLU A 38 -1.54 2.47 -8.65
N GLN A 39 -1.85 3.53 -7.89
CA GLN A 39 -3.21 4.08 -7.76
C GLN A 39 -4.24 3.06 -7.25
N LYS A 40 -3.82 2.18 -6.34
CA LYS A 40 -4.70 1.22 -5.64
C LYS A 40 -4.85 1.62 -4.17
N PRO A 41 -5.38 2.82 -3.85
CA PRO A 41 -5.45 3.31 -2.47
C PRO A 41 -6.31 2.42 -1.58
N MET A 42 -7.34 1.75 -2.13
CA MET A 42 -8.13 0.79 -1.38
C MET A 42 -7.32 -0.43 -0.94
N LYS A 43 -6.37 -0.91 -1.75
CA LYS A 43 -5.47 -2.00 -1.34
C LYS A 43 -4.47 -1.54 -0.28
N ALA A 44 -3.93 -0.32 -0.44
CA ALA A 44 -3.07 0.31 0.56
C ALA A 44 -3.79 0.41 1.92
N PHE A 45 -5.04 0.87 1.89
CA PHE A 45 -5.90 0.99 3.07
C PHE A 45 -6.23 -0.37 3.71
N LEU A 46 -6.57 -1.39 2.91
CA LEU A 46 -6.84 -2.74 3.43
C LEU A 46 -5.60 -3.36 4.09
N VAL A 47 -4.42 -3.10 3.55
CA VAL A 47 -3.15 -3.55 4.15
C VAL A 47 -2.91 -2.83 5.48
N GLN A 48 -3.22 -1.53 5.60
CA GLN A 48 -3.17 -0.81 6.88
C GLN A 48 -4.18 -1.30 7.91
N ILE A 49 -5.42 -1.55 7.49
CA ILE A 49 -6.45 -2.11 8.37
C ILE A 49 -6.05 -3.49 8.87
N SER A 50 -5.50 -4.36 8.02
CA SER A 50 -5.17 -5.73 8.44
C SER A 50 -4.16 -5.74 9.59
N ARG A 51 -3.17 -4.84 9.57
CA ARG A 51 -2.25 -4.61 10.69
C ARG A 51 -2.97 -4.23 11.98
N LEU A 52 -3.84 -3.23 11.91
CA LEU A 52 -4.61 -2.80 13.08
C LEU A 52 -5.48 -3.92 13.64
N VAL A 53 -6.15 -4.68 12.76
CA VAL A 53 -6.98 -5.81 13.14
C VAL A 53 -6.16 -6.89 13.85
N PHE A 54 -4.98 -7.24 13.35
CA PHE A 54 -4.12 -8.21 14.04
C PHE A 54 -3.69 -7.70 15.42
N ILE A 55 -3.24 -6.46 15.53
CA ILE A 55 -2.82 -5.88 16.82
C ILE A 55 -3.98 -5.94 17.82
N VAL A 56 -5.17 -5.48 17.44
CA VAL A 56 -6.35 -5.47 18.34
C VAL A 56 -6.76 -6.88 18.76
N VAL A 57 -6.76 -7.84 17.82
CA VAL A 57 -7.11 -9.23 18.12
C VAL A 57 -6.10 -9.86 19.08
N PHE A 58 -4.80 -9.67 18.83
CA PHE A 58 -3.75 -10.21 19.70
C PHE A 58 -3.68 -9.49 21.04
N GLU A 59 -3.99 -8.19 21.09
CA GLU A 59 -4.07 -7.44 22.34
C GLU A 59 -5.20 -7.99 23.21
N ALA A 60 -6.39 -8.22 22.64
CA ALA A 60 -7.49 -8.86 23.37
C ALA A 60 -7.10 -10.24 23.92
N ILE A 61 -6.44 -11.08 23.10
CA ILE A 61 -6.02 -12.43 23.54
C ILE A 61 -4.92 -12.37 24.61
N LEU A 62 -3.89 -11.55 24.40
CA LEU A 62 -2.70 -11.52 25.26
C LEU A 62 -2.94 -10.76 26.56
N CYS A 63 -3.71 -9.68 26.55
CA CYS A 63 -4.08 -8.99 27.78
C CYS A 63 -5.01 -9.85 28.66
N LEU A 64 -5.91 -10.65 28.06
CA LEU A 64 -6.75 -11.59 28.81
C LEU A 64 -5.95 -12.76 29.40
N THR A 65 -4.89 -13.22 28.72
CA THR A 65 -4.11 -14.40 29.14
C THR A 65 -2.96 -14.05 30.09
N LEU A 66 -2.26 -12.93 29.87
CA LEU A 66 -1.10 -12.55 30.66
C LEU A 66 -1.44 -11.67 31.88
N GLN A 67 -2.62 -11.03 31.89
CA GLN A 67 -3.05 -10.09 32.94
C GLN A 67 -2.01 -8.99 33.27
N ASP A 68 -1.17 -8.65 32.29
CA ASP A 68 -0.06 -7.70 32.43
C ASP A 68 -0.02 -6.76 31.20
N GLN A 69 0.40 -5.51 31.39
CA GLN A 69 0.55 -4.53 30.31
C GLN A 69 1.61 -4.96 29.29
N LYS A 70 2.52 -5.86 29.66
CA LYS A 70 3.48 -6.46 28.73
C LYS A 70 2.79 -7.19 27.57
N GLY A 71 1.56 -7.66 27.76
CA GLY A 71 0.74 -8.26 26.71
C GLY A 71 0.47 -7.32 25.52
N ILE A 72 0.36 -6.01 25.78
CA ILE A 72 0.16 -4.98 24.73
C ILE A 72 1.38 -4.95 23.81
N TYR A 73 2.59 -4.90 24.36
CA TYR A 73 3.81 -4.85 23.55
C TYR A 73 4.04 -6.14 22.74
N TYR A 74 3.70 -7.30 23.30
CA TYR A 74 3.73 -8.56 22.53
C TYR A 74 2.70 -8.59 21.41
N ALA A 75 1.51 -8.05 21.62
CA ALA A 75 0.49 -7.94 20.58
C ALA A 75 0.96 -7.06 19.41
N PHE A 76 1.62 -5.94 19.70
CA PHE A 76 2.26 -5.10 18.67
C PHE A 76 3.30 -5.86 17.86
N ILE A 77 4.20 -6.60 18.52
CA ILE A 77 5.24 -7.39 17.83
C ILE A 77 4.60 -8.42 16.90
N ILE A 78 3.64 -9.21 17.41
CA ILE A 78 3.02 -10.28 16.64
C ILE A 78 2.22 -9.71 15.48
N GLY A 79 1.45 -8.65 15.71
CA GLY A 79 0.71 -7.94 14.68
C GLY A 79 1.63 -7.45 13.56
N ASP A 80 2.74 -6.80 13.91
CA ASP A 80 3.70 -6.29 12.94
C ASP A 80 4.39 -7.40 12.13
N VAL A 81 4.77 -8.51 12.77
CA VAL A 81 5.38 -9.66 12.10
C VAL A 81 4.41 -10.30 11.10
N LEU A 82 3.16 -10.54 11.49
CA LEU A 82 2.15 -11.11 10.60
C LEU A 82 1.85 -10.19 9.42
N SER A 83 1.72 -8.89 9.69
CA SER A 83 1.53 -7.89 8.63
C SER A 83 2.71 -7.81 7.67
N ALA A 84 3.95 -7.94 8.16
CA ALA A 84 5.13 -7.96 7.31
C ALA A 84 5.20 -9.22 6.43
N ILE A 85 4.75 -10.38 6.92
CA ILE A 85 4.64 -11.59 6.09
C ILE A 85 3.67 -11.36 4.93
N ILE A 86 2.49 -10.79 5.21
CA ILE A 86 1.51 -10.44 4.17
C ILE A 86 2.11 -9.43 3.18
N GLY A 87 2.84 -8.44 3.70
CA GLY A 87 3.57 -7.48 2.90
C GLY A 87 4.58 -8.16 1.96
N ALA A 88 5.42 -9.06 2.47
CA ALA A 88 6.43 -9.77 1.69
C ALA A 88 5.81 -10.64 0.58
N VAL A 89 4.68 -11.30 0.85
CA VAL A 89 3.93 -12.06 -0.16
C VAL A 89 3.42 -11.14 -1.27
N ASN A 90 2.76 -10.04 -0.90
CA ASN A 90 2.24 -9.06 -1.86
C ASN A 90 3.36 -8.41 -2.69
N PHE A 91 4.51 -8.12 -2.06
CA PHE A 91 5.69 -7.63 -2.75
C PHE A 91 6.23 -8.66 -3.78
N THR A 92 6.29 -9.94 -3.40
CA THR A 92 6.76 -11.01 -4.28
C THR A 92 5.83 -11.21 -5.47
N GLU A 93 4.51 -11.22 -5.25
CA GLU A 93 3.52 -11.29 -6.32
C GLU A 93 3.66 -10.13 -7.31
N ARG A 94 3.85 -8.91 -6.80
CA ARG A 94 4.07 -7.72 -7.63
C ARG A 94 5.37 -7.81 -8.42
N TYR A 95 6.45 -8.26 -7.79
CA TYR A 95 7.73 -8.44 -8.48
C TYR A 95 7.59 -9.40 -9.67
N LEU A 96 6.83 -10.49 -9.51
CA LEU A 96 6.54 -11.41 -10.61
C LEU A 96 5.69 -10.77 -11.72
N ILE A 97 4.67 -9.98 -11.37
CA ILE A 97 3.84 -9.27 -12.35
C ILE A 97 4.68 -8.25 -13.13
N TYR A 98 5.50 -7.46 -12.46
CA TYR A 98 6.40 -6.50 -13.12
C TYR A 98 7.42 -7.20 -14.02
N GLY A 99 7.96 -8.35 -13.59
CA GLY A 99 8.84 -9.16 -14.44
C GLY A 99 8.15 -9.68 -15.72
N LYS A 100 6.86 -10.00 -15.66
CA LYS A 100 6.07 -10.36 -16.86
C LYS A 100 5.76 -9.16 -17.75
N LEU A 101 5.54 -7.99 -17.15
CA LEU A 101 5.33 -6.73 -17.88
C LEU A 101 6.60 -6.32 -18.66
N GLU A 102 7.78 -6.40 -18.03
CA GLU A 102 9.06 -6.10 -18.67
C GLU A 102 9.37 -7.05 -19.84
N LYS A 103 8.95 -8.31 -19.74
CA LYS A 103 9.05 -9.30 -20.81
C LYS A 103 8.02 -9.12 -21.94
N GLY A 104 7.06 -8.20 -21.76
CA GLY A 104 5.98 -7.97 -22.73
C GLY A 104 4.93 -9.08 -22.76
N GLU A 105 4.91 -9.98 -21.77
CA GLU A 105 3.95 -11.09 -21.69
C GLU A 105 2.53 -10.60 -21.31
N ILE A 106 2.44 -9.45 -20.63
CA ILE A 106 1.19 -8.84 -20.18
C ILE A 106 1.21 -7.33 -20.42
N THR A 107 0.04 -6.75 -20.69
CA THR A 107 -0.10 -5.28 -20.83
C THR A 107 -0.29 -4.60 -19.47
N ALA A 108 -0.03 -3.28 -19.40
CA ALA A 108 -0.20 -2.49 -18.17
C ALA A 108 -1.64 -2.51 -17.63
N GLU A 109 -2.64 -2.57 -18.50
CA GLU A 109 -4.05 -2.75 -18.14
C GLU A 109 -4.31 -4.13 -17.51
N GLN A 110 -3.71 -5.20 -18.05
CA GLN A 110 -3.83 -6.56 -17.50
C GLN A 110 -3.12 -6.72 -16.15
N ALA A 111 -2.04 -5.97 -15.91
CA ALA A 111 -1.39 -5.86 -14.60
C ALA A 111 -2.23 -5.01 -13.60
N GLY A 112 -3.33 -4.41 -14.06
CA GLY A 112 -4.20 -3.55 -13.28
C GLY A 112 -3.49 -2.30 -12.78
N LEU A 113 -2.43 -1.84 -13.45
CA LEU A 113 -1.79 -0.57 -13.12
C LEU A 113 -2.77 0.54 -13.46
N GLY A 114 -3.16 1.34 -12.45
CA GLY A 114 -4.10 2.44 -12.64
C GLY A 114 -3.63 3.33 -13.78
N ASP A 115 -4.48 3.47 -14.79
CA ASP A 115 -4.12 4.11 -16.04
C ASP A 115 -3.97 5.62 -15.82
N LYS A 116 -2.74 6.11 -15.73
CA LYS A 116 -2.46 7.55 -15.89
C LYS A 116 -2.80 8.05 -17.30
N SER A 117 -3.22 7.19 -18.23
CA SER A 117 -3.60 7.59 -19.58
C SER A 117 -4.99 8.23 -19.69
N GLY A 118 -5.69 8.48 -18.58
CA GLY A 118 -6.81 9.44 -18.56
C GLY A 118 -6.43 10.82 -19.13
N ASN A 119 -5.15 11.21 -19.07
CA ASN A 119 -4.62 12.41 -19.73
C ASN A 119 -4.06 12.16 -21.13
N LYS A 120 -3.48 10.99 -21.43
CA LYS A 120 -2.92 10.72 -22.77
C LYS A 120 -4.01 10.44 -23.82
N LYS A 121 -5.13 9.83 -23.43
CA LYS A 121 -6.27 9.58 -24.33
C LYS A 121 -6.98 10.89 -24.67
N LYS A 122 -7.32 11.71 -23.66
CA LYS A 122 -7.88 13.06 -23.87
C LYS A 122 -6.95 14.00 -24.67
N MET A 123 -5.63 13.89 -24.49
CA MET A 123 -4.68 14.72 -25.23
C MET A 123 -4.51 14.26 -26.68
N LYS A 124 -4.57 12.94 -26.96
CA LYS A 124 -4.62 12.43 -28.34
C LYS A 124 -5.92 12.81 -29.03
N ASP A 125 -7.07 12.62 -28.39
CA ASP A 125 -8.37 12.92 -28.99
C ASP A 125 -8.50 14.43 -29.33
N LYS A 126 -8.03 15.32 -28.44
CA LYS A 126 -7.95 16.77 -28.73
C LYS A 126 -6.97 17.11 -29.85
N LEU A 127 -5.87 16.36 -29.99
CA LEU A 127 -4.90 16.60 -31.06
C LEU A 127 -5.47 16.17 -32.43
N TYR A 128 -6.20 15.06 -32.47
CA TYR A 128 -6.90 14.63 -33.69
C TYR A 128 -8.03 15.59 -34.07
N GLU A 129 -8.84 16.05 -33.10
CA GLU A 129 -9.85 17.10 -33.37
C GLU A 129 -9.24 18.41 -33.87
N GLN A 130 -8.07 18.82 -33.35
CA GLN A 130 -7.37 20.01 -33.82
C GLN A 130 -6.78 19.85 -35.22
N VAL A 131 -6.22 18.67 -35.55
CA VAL A 131 -5.70 18.40 -36.90
C VAL A 131 -6.84 18.31 -37.91
N ASP A 132 -7.95 17.67 -37.57
CA ASP A 132 -9.12 17.59 -38.45
C ASP A 132 -9.73 18.97 -38.70
N ALA A 133 -9.82 19.84 -37.69
CA ALA A 133 -10.27 21.22 -37.85
C ALA A 133 -9.34 22.05 -38.76
N MET A 134 -8.02 21.89 -38.63
CA MET A 134 -7.05 22.56 -39.51
C MET A 134 -7.13 22.07 -40.96
N CYS A 135 -7.43 20.79 -41.19
CA CYS A 135 -7.60 20.24 -42.53
C CYS A 135 -8.95 20.61 -43.20
N GLU A 136 -9.95 21.04 -42.43
CA GLU A 136 -11.21 21.58 -42.96
C GLU A 136 -11.10 23.05 -43.35
N ASP A 137 -10.34 23.85 -42.59
CA ASP A 137 -10.09 25.27 -42.90
C ASP A 137 -9.27 25.43 -44.19
N ASP A 138 -8.24 24.60 -44.43
CA ASP A 138 -7.41 24.65 -45.66
C ASP A 138 -8.21 24.33 -46.94
N LYS A 139 -9.33 23.62 -46.86
CA LYS A 139 -10.20 23.33 -48.03
C LYS A 139 -11.16 24.47 -48.34
N SER A 140 -11.41 25.37 -47.39
CA SER A 140 -12.34 26.50 -47.58
C SER A 140 -11.70 27.66 -48.35
N ASP A 141 -10.37 27.76 -48.34
CA ASP A 141 -9.61 28.80 -49.06
C ASP A 141 -9.24 28.44 -50.51
N GLU A 142 -9.42 27.18 -50.94
CA GLU A 142 -9.20 26.73 -52.33
C GLU A 142 -10.44 26.87 -53.24
N ILE A 143 -11.60 27.30 -52.72
CA ILE A 143 -12.81 27.53 -53.54
C ILE A 143 -13.03 29.05 -53.69
N LYS A 144 -12.30 29.65 -54.62
CA LYS A 144 -12.65 30.94 -55.26
C LYS A 144 -12.79 30.77 -56.76
#